data_AF-D3VLZ3-F1
#
_entry.id   AF-D3VLZ3-F1
#
_cell.length_a   1.000
_cell.length_b   1.000
_cell.length_c   1.000
_cell.angle_alpha   90.00
_cell.angle_beta   90.00
_cell.angle_gamma   90.00
#
_symmetry.space_group_name_H-M   'P 1'
#
loop_
_entity.id
_entity.type
_entity.pdbx_description
1 polymer ?
#
loop_
_entity_poly.entity_id
_entity_poly.type
_entity_poly.pdbx_seq_one_letter_code
_entity_poly.pdbx_strand_id
1 'polypeptide(L)'
;MKIITSMLFMLTMLIPTVTTAAVFNNCSSFLNKTGYVSSVSVGVDNKEAPNISFSIMINNIYSGQISVKQTLNDNSGKGMLETLLKAFGSSSELTIERCYDNQVAGVTISRKE
;
A
#
# COMPACT_ATOMS: atom_id res chain seq x y z
N MET A 1 -51.09 -4.91 -39.88
CA MET A 1 -51.27 -4.98 -38.42
C MET A 1 -49.90 -5.26 -37.81
N LYS A 2 -49.38 -4.31 -37.03
CA LYS A 2 -48.09 -4.34 -36.31
C LYS A 2 -48.06 -5.47 -35.28
N ILE A 3 -46.86 -5.97 -34.93
CA ILE A 3 -46.33 -6.24 -33.57
C ILE A 3 -44.86 -6.68 -33.79
N ILE A 4 -43.93 -5.71 -33.83
CA ILE A 4 -43.02 -5.31 -32.73
C ILE A 4 -41.90 -6.34 -32.50
N THR A 5 -40.75 -5.97 -33.06
CA THR A 5 -39.37 -6.33 -32.68
C THR A 5 -39.23 -6.43 -31.16
N SER A 6 -39.11 -7.64 -30.62
CA SER A 6 -38.78 -7.84 -29.22
C SER A 6 -37.25 -7.81 -29.08
N MET A 7 -36.71 -6.61 -28.85
CA MET A 7 -35.37 -6.42 -28.32
C MET A 7 -35.32 -7.07 -26.94
N LEU A 8 -34.72 -8.26 -26.85
CA LEU A 8 -34.36 -8.85 -25.57
C LEU A 8 -33.24 -7.99 -24.98
N PHE A 9 -33.63 -7.09 -24.09
CA PHE A 9 -32.76 -6.26 -23.29
C PHE A 9 -31.89 -7.19 -22.43
N MET A 10 -30.67 -7.48 -22.88
CA MET A 10 -29.65 -8.11 -22.04
C MET A 10 -29.33 -7.10 -20.93
N LEU A 11 -29.94 -7.33 -19.76
CA LEU A 11 -29.55 -6.68 -18.52
C LEU A 11 -28.17 -7.23 -18.15
N THR A 12 -27.12 -6.58 -18.66
CA THR A 12 -25.76 -6.82 -18.20
C THR A 12 -25.72 -6.39 -16.74
N MET A 13 -25.80 -7.37 -15.83
CA MET A 13 -25.42 -7.18 -14.44
C MET A 13 -23.98 -6.64 -14.45
N LEU A 14 -23.83 -5.36 -14.17
CA LEU A 14 -22.59 -4.76 -13.74
C LEU A 14 -22.26 -5.41 -12.40
N ILE A 15 -21.53 -6.54 -12.46
CA ILE A 15 -20.88 -7.08 -11.28
C ILE A 15 -19.88 -6.00 -10.85
N PRO A 16 -20.01 -5.38 -9.66
CA PRO A 16 -18.98 -4.48 -9.18
C PRO A 16 -17.69 -5.30 -9.10
N THR A 17 -16.73 -4.95 -9.95
CA THR A 17 -15.38 -5.49 -9.85
C THR A 17 -14.86 -5.05 -8.49
N VAL A 18 -14.82 -5.99 -7.55
CA VAL A 18 -14.12 -5.81 -6.28
C VAL A 18 -12.66 -5.62 -6.65
N THR A 19 -12.21 -4.37 -6.67
CA THR A 19 -10.78 -4.08 -6.81
C THR A 19 -10.12 -4.62 -5.55
N THR A 20 -9.56 -5.82 -5.64
CA THR A 20 -8.70 -6.37 -4.60
C THR A 20 -7.63 -5.34 -4.30
N ALA A 21 -7.60 -4.83 -3.06
CA ALA A 21 -6.63 -3.83 -2.59
C ALA A 21 -5.26 -4.09 -3.19
N ALA A 22 -4.81 -3.21 -4.08
CA ALA A 22 -3.59 -3.42 -4.83
C ALA A 22 -2.42 -3.50 -3.83
N VAL A 23 -1.86 -4.68 -3.66
CA VAL A 23 -0.54 -4.80 -3.04
C VAL A 23 0.44 -4.25 -4.06
N PHE A 24 1.10 -3.16 -3.71
CA PHE A 24 2.05 -2.50 -4.60
C PHE A 24 3.32 -3.33 -4.64
N ASN A 25 3.50 -4.11 -5.70
CA ASN A 25 4.63 -5.01 -5.90
C ASN A 25 5.90 -4.23 -6.32
N ASN A 26 6.37 -3.35 -5.44
CA ASN A 26 7.55 -2.53 -5.68
C ASN A 26 8.55 -2.52 -4.51
N CYS A 27 8.27 -3.24 -3.41
CA CYS A 27 9.17 -3.30 -2.25
C CYS A 27 10.60 -3.64 -2.65
N SER A 28 10.78 -4.71 -3.44
CA SER A 28 12.10 -5.21 -3.86
C SER A 28 12.93 -4.17 -4.63
N SER A 29 12.28 -3.22 -5.32
CA SER A 29 12.95 -2.12 -6.04
C SER A 29 13.61 -1.10 -5.09
N PHE A 30 13.22 -1.13 -3.81
CA PHE A 30 13.70 -0.23 -2.75
C PHE A 30 14.45 -0.97 -1.63
N LEU A 31 14.67 -2.28 -1.77
CA LEU A 31 15.44 -3.07 -0.81
C LEU A 31 16.86 -2.50 -0.66
N ASN A 32 17.32 -2.41 0.59
CA ASN A 32 18.61 -1.86 1.03
C ASN A 32 18.86 -0.40 0.60
N LYS A 33 17.81 0.33 0.23
CA LYS A 33 17.90 1.77 -0.03
C LYS A 33 17.46 2.55 1.20
N THR A 34 18.22 3.60 1.49
CA THR A 34 17.95 4.52 2.59
C THR A 34 17.31 5.79 2.05
N GLY A 35 16.24 6.23 2.69
CA GLY A 35 15.55 7.48 2.35
C GLY A 35 14.73 8.00 3.53
N TYR A 36 13.93 9.03 3.28
CA TYR A 36 13.02 9.57 4.29
C TYR A 36 11.59 9.17 3.97
N VAL A 37 10.81 8.83 4.99
CA VAL A 37 9.38 8.58 4.80
C VAL A 37 8.72 9.90 4.38
N SER A 38 8.07 9.91 3.22
CA SER A 38 7.41 11.09 2.64
C SER A 38 5.89 11.06 2.82
N SER A 39 5.31 9.87 3.00
CA SER A 39 3.89 9.69 3.28
C SER A 39 3.63 8.36 3.94
N VAL A 40 2.59 8.29 4.77
CA VAL A 40 2.07 7.06 5.37
C VAL A 40 0.57 7.07 5.15
N SER A 41 0.03 5.97 4.64
CA SER A 41 -1.39 5.78 4.40
C SER A 41 -1.86 4.55 5.14
N VAL A 42 -2.89 4.75 5.95
CA VAL A 42 -3.68 3.68 6.55
C VAL A 42 -4.91 3.55 5.68
N GLY A 43 -5.14 2.36 5.13
CA GLY A 43 -6.32 2.07 4.36
C GLY A 43 -7.63 2.16 5.17
N VAL A 44 -8.75 1.85 4.53
CA VAL A 44 -10.08 1.94 5.15
C VAL A 44 -10.34 0.70 5.99
N ASP A 45 -11.08 0.84 7.10
CA ASP A 45 -11.51 -0.27 7.96
C ASP A 45 -12.61 -1.13 7.28
N ASN A 46 -12.27 -1.70 6.13
CA ASN A 46 -13.10 -2.63 5.37
C ASN A 46 -12.22 -3.58 4.55
N LYS A 47 -12.82 -4.62 3.97
CA LYS A 47 -12.10 -5.64 3.19
C LYS A 47 -11.53 -5.12 1.86
N GLU A 48 -11.92 -3.93 1.44
CA GLU A 48 -11.61 -3.39 0.11
C GLU A 48 -10.28 -2.64 0.07
N ALA A 49 -9.85 -2.05 1.19
CA ALA A 49 -8.59 -1.35 1.29
C ALA A 49 -7.92 -1.52 2.66
N PRO A 50 -7.67 -2.74 3.17
CA PRO A 50 -7.16 -2.90 4.53
C PRO A 50 -5.66 -2.58 4.65
N ASN A 51 -4.94 -2.13 3.62
CA ASN A 51 -3.47 -2.17 3.66
C ASN A 51 -2.86 -0.88 4.21
N ILE A 52 -1.81 -1.03 5.03
CA ILE A 52 -0.87 0.04 5.33
C ILE A 52 0.07 0.18 4.13
N SER A 53 0.26 1.40 3.67
CA SER A 53 1.26 1.73 2.66
C SER A 53 2.00 3.00 3.03
N PHE A 54 3.16 3.21 2.41
CA PHE A 54 3.96 4.39 2.63
C PHE A 54 4.76 4.71 1.38
N SER A 55 5.38 5.88 1.35
CA SER A 55 6.37 6.22 0.34
C SER A 55 7.63 6.75 0.98
N ILE A 56 8.75 6.52 0.31
CA ILE A 56 10.06 7.03 0.68
C ILE A 56 10.59 7.95 -0.40
N MET A 57 11.33 8.96 0.04
CA MET A 57 12.11 9.83 -0.82
C MET A 57 13.57 9.45 -0.71
N ILE A 58 14.17 9.01 -1.83
CA ILE A 58 15.58 8.65 -1.93
C ILE A 58 16.21 9.59 -2.95
N ASN A 59 17.17 10.42 -2.53
CA ASN A 59 17.83 11.40 -3.41
C ASN A 59 16.84 12.26 -4.23
N ASN A 60 15.80 12.77 -3.58
CA ASN A 60 14.68 13.53 -4.18
C ASN A 60 13.81 12.76 -5.19
N ILE A 61 13.94 11.43 -5.27
CA ILE A 61 13.09 10.57 -6.10
C ILE A 61 12.03 9.92 -5.21
N TYR A 62 10.76 10.05 -5.61
CA TYR A 62 9.62 9.46 -4.92
C TYR A 62 9.47 7.98 -5.30
N SER A 63 9.34 7.10 -4.31
CA SER A 63 9.22 5.66 -4.53
C SER A 63 7.87 5.20 -5.11
N GLY A 64 6.84 6.04 -5.04
CA GLY A 64 5.46 5.57 -5.11
C GLY A 64 5.04 4.85 -3.83
N GLN A 65 3.81 4.35 -3.78
CA GLN A 65 3.31 3.60 -2.62
C GLN A 65 3.97 2.23 -2.52
N ILE A 66 4.43 1.87 -1.33
CA ILE A 66 5.03 0.59 -0.96
C ILE A 66 4.11 -0.06 0.07
N SER A 67 3.74 -1.32 -0.15
CA SER A 67 2.87 -2.06 0.76
C SER A 67 3.62 -2.58 1.98
N VAL A 68 2.97 -2.53 3.15
CA VAL A 68 3.46 -3.12 4.40
C VAL A 68 2.77 -4.44 4.68
N LYS A 69 1.47 -4.41 5.01
CA LYS A 69 0.60 -5.55 5.37
C LYS A 69 -0.84 -5.06 5.61
N GLN A 70 -1.78 -5.98 5.80
CA GLN A 70 -3.15 -5.68 6.23
C GLN A 70 -3.18 -5.05 7.64
N THR A 71 -4.08 -4.09 7.86
CA THR A 71 -4.34 -3.38 9.12
C THR A 71 -5.07 -4.25 10.14
N LEU A 72 -5.95 -5.13 9.66
CA LEU A 72 -6.83 -5.93 10.52
C LEU A 72 -6.12 -7.20 10.99
N ASN A 73 -6.02 -7.34 12.31
CA ASN A 73 -5.50 -8.52 13.02
C ASN A 73 -4.03 -8.89 12.72
N ASP A 74 -3.24 -7.99 12.14
CA ASP A 74 -1.79 -8.19 11.96
C ASP A 74 -0.99 -7.28 12.90
N ASN A 75 -0.49 -7.86 14.00
CA ASN A 75 0.35 -7.14 14.96
C ASN A 75 1.67 -6.64 14.34
N SER A 76 2.22 -7.35 13.35
CA SER A 76 3.42 -6.89 12.63
C SER A 76 3.10 -5.66 11.77
N GLY A 77 1.92 -5.64 11.14
CA GLY A 77 1.42 -4.46 10.42
C GLY A 77 1.29 -3.24 11.33
N LYS A 78 0.69 -3.40 12.51
CA LYS A 78 0.56 -2.32 13.52
C LYS A 78 1.93 -1.80 13.98
N GLY A 79 2.85 -2.69 14.33
CA GLY A 79 4.21 -2.30 14.74
C GLY A 79 4.99 -1.57 13.65
N MET A 80 4.80 -1.96 12.39
CA MET A 80 5.38 -1.26 11.25
C MET A 80 4.75 0.13 11.04
N LEU A 81 3.44 0.27 11.22
CA LEU A 81 2.78 1.58 11.15
C LEU A 81 3.36 2.55 12.20
N GLU A 82 3.49 2.12 13.45
CA GLU A 82 4.08 2.95 14.51
C GLU A 82 5.53 3.35 14.18
N THR A 83 6.30 2.41 13.65
CA THR A 83 7.67 2.63 13.15
C THR A 83 7.69 3.69 12.05
N LEU A 84 6.83 3.57 11.04
CA LEU A 84 6.72 4.52 9.93
C LEU A 84 6.28 5.91 10.40
N LEU A 85 5.32 6.00 11.32
CA LEU A 85 4.87 7.27 11.90
C LEU A 85 5.99 7.96 12.69
N LYS A 86 6.80 7.21 13.43
CA LYS A 86 7.99 7.74 14.11
C LYS A 86 9.03 8.24 13.12
N ALA A 87 9.32 7.48 12.07
CA ALA A 87 10.26 7.91 11.02
C ALA A 87 9.78 9.20 10.35
N PHE A 88 8.49 9.26 9.98
CA PHE A 88 7.86 10.42 9.36
C PHE A 88 7.90 11.66 10.26
N GLY A 89 7.46 11.53 11.53
CA GLY A 89 7.42 12.66 12.46
C GLY A 89 8.78 13.15 12.95
N SER A 90 9.82 12.33 12.85
CA SER A 90 11.18 12.69 13.28
C SER A 90 12.13 13.01 12.12
N SER A 91 11.66 12.93 10.87
CA SER A 91 12.51 13.02 9.68
C SER A 91 13.72 12.08 9.74
N SER A 92 13.56 10.91 10.35
CA SER A 92 14.62 9.91 10.44
C SER A 92 14.81 9.18 9.11
N GLU A 93 16.03 8.73 8.86
CA GLU A 93 16.34 7.88 7.71
C GLU A 93 15.76 6.49 7.94
N LEU A 94 15.12 5.96 6.91
CA LEU A 94 14.53 4.63 6.87
C LEU A 94 15.18 3.80 5.77
N THR A 95 15.62 2.60 6.13
CA THR A 95 16.16 1.60 5.20
C THR A 95 15.22 0.40 5.18
N ILE A 96 14.84 -0.06 3.98
CA ILE A 96 14.07 -1.31 3.83
C ILE A 96 15.06 -2.48 3.84
N GLU A 97 15.05 -3.29 4.89
CA GLU A 97 16.00 -4.40 5.07
C GLU A 97 15.47 -5.72 4.50
N ARG A 98 14.14 -5.85 4.43
CA ARG A 98 13.51 -7.09 3.98
C ARG A 98 12.18 -6.82 3.31
N CYS A 99 11.99 -7.49 2.18
CA CYS A 99 10.72 -7.63 1.48
C CYS A 99 10.28 -9.10 1.48
N TYR A 100 8.97 -9.32 1.60
CA TYR A 100 8.32 -10.50 1.01
C TYR A 100 7.91 -10.17 -0.42
N ASP A 101 7.33 -11.14 -1.14
CA ASP A 101 7.04 -11.04 -2.59
C ASP A 101 6.44 -9.71 -3.03
N ASN A 102 5.59 -9.08 -2.21
CA ASN A 102 4.97 -7.79 -2.56
C ASN A 102 4.88 -6.80 -1.39
N GLN A 103 5.59 -7.01 -0.28
CA GLN A 103 5.37 -6.20 0.92
C GLN A 103 6.60 -6.11 1.83
N VAL A 104 6.71 -5.01 2.58
CA VAL A 104 7.79 -4.79 3.53
C VAL A 104 7.66 -5.73 4.72
N ALA A 105 8.75 -6.42 5.03
CA ALA A 105 8.86 -7.34 6.15
C ALA A 105 9.77 -6.80 7.27
N GLY A 106 10.64 -5.84 6.96
CA GLY A 106 11.58 -5.27 7.92
C GLY A 106 12.17 -3.95 7.45
N VAL A 107 12.33 -3.03 8.38
CA VAL A 107 12.97 -1.72 8.16
C VAL A 107 13.88 -1.39 9.33
N THR A 108 14.92 -0.61 9.05
CA THR A 108 15.74 0.07 10.06
C THR A 108 15.39 1.54 10.03
N ILE A 109 15.29 2.18 11.21
CA ILE A 109 15.24 3.63 11.34
C ILE A 109 16.51 4.10 12.02
N SER A 110 17.14 5.12 11.46
CA SER A 110 18.32 5.76 12.02
C SER A 110 18.18 7.28 11.98
N ARG A 111 18.82 7.98 12.92
CA ARG A 111 18.99 9.42 12.81
C ARG A 111 20.33 9.69 12.15
N LYS A 112 20.35 10.74 11.32
CA LYS A 112 21.60 11.37 10.94
C LYS A 112 22.14 12.10 12.17
N GLU A 113 23.27 11.63 12.69
CA GLU A 113 24.07 12.37 13.68
C GLU A 113 24.79 13.55 13.02
#